data_AF-A0A959CAL1-F1
#
_entry.id   AF-A0A959CAL1-F1
#
_cell.length_a   1.000
_cell.length_b   1.000
_cell.length_c   1.000
_cell.angle_alpha   90.00
_cell.angle_beta   90.00
_cell.angle_gamma   90.00
#
_symmetry.space_group_name_H-M   'P 1'
#
loop_
_entity.id
_entity.type
_entity.pdbx_description
1 polymer ?
#
loop_
_entity_poly.entity_id
_entity_poly.type
_entity_poly.pdbx_seq_one_letter_code
_entity_poly.pdbx_strand_id
1 'polypeptide(L)'
;MHIITPDSETFLRQYLNNASPTGFESTGQKLWLEYLRPYIDDWKIDNYGTAYGIINPGQPFKVVIEGHADEISWFVNYITDDGFIHVIRNGGSDFQIAPSMRVWVHLRNGKRIAGLFGWP
;
A
#
# COMPACT_ATOMS: atom_id res chain seq x y z
N MET A 1 -12.13 -27.52 5.13
CA MET A 1 -10.92 -26.78 4.73
C MET A 1 -11.23 -25.30 4.95
N HIS A 2 -10.65 -24.67 5.96
CA HIS A 2 -10.82 -23.23 6.16
C HIS A 2 -10.00 -22.51 5.09
N ILE A 3 -10.65 -21.62 4.34
CA ILE A 3 -10.02 -20.81 3.29
C ILE A 3 -9.01 -19.82 3.92
N ILE A 4 -9.29 -19.38 5.15
CA ILE A 4 -8.43 -18.51 5.95
C ILE A 4 -7.65 -19.39 6.94
N THR A 5 -6.34 -19.45 6.79
CA THR A 5 -5.40 -20.14 7.67
C THR A 5 -4.67 -19.15 8.58
N PRO A 6 -4.07 -19.58 9.70
CA PRO A 6 -3.25 -18.72 10.55
C PRO A 6 -2.10 -18.03 9.78
N ASP A 7 -1.52 -18.70 8.79
CA ASP A 7 -0.47 -18.14 7.94
C ASP A 7 -1.02 -17.03 7.04
N SER A 8 -2.21 -17.23 6.44
CA SER A 8 -2.86 -16.21 5.62
C SER A 8 -3.28 -14.99 6.45
N GLU A 9 -3.71 -15.18 7.69
CA GLU A 9 -4.03 -14.06 8.61
C GLU A 9 -2.77 -13.30 9.01
N THR A 10 -1.67 -14.01 9.26
CA THR A 10 -0.37 -13.41 9.58
C THR A 10 0.13 -12.57 8.42
N PHE A 11 0.08 -13.10 7.20
CA PHE A 11 0.39 -12.36 5.98
C PHE A 11 -0.51 -11.12 5.84
N LEU A 12 -1.82 -11.28 5.95
CA LEU A 12 -2.77 -10.17 5.77
C LEU A 12 -2.51 -9.07 6.79
N ARG A 13 -2.25 -9.42 8.06
CA ARG A 13 -1.88 -8.44 9.08
C ARG A 13 -0.57 -7.72 8.75
N GLN A 14 0.45 -8.43 8.26
CA GLN A 14 1.71 -7.79 7.86
C GLN A 14 1.52 -6.87 6.66
N TYR A 15 0.76 -7.31 5.66
CA TYR A 15 0.44 -6.55 4.46
C TYR A 15 -0.32 -5.26 4.78
N LEU A 16 -1.39 -5.34 5.59
CA LEU A 16 -2.19 -4.18 6.00
C LEU A 16 -1.44 -3.20 6.93
N ASN A 17 -0.38 -3.64 7.61
CA ASN A 17 0.46 -2.77 8.43
C ASN A 17 1.66 -2.20 7.66
N ASN A 18 1.82 -2.55 6.38
CA ASN A 18 2.82 -1.97 5.49
C ASN A 18 2.20 -0.80 4.71
N ALA A 19 2.88 0.35 4.72
CA ALA A 19 2.43 1.50 3.93
C ALA A 19 2.63 1.24 2.42
N SER A 20 1.59 1.55 1.64
CA SER A 20 1.55 1.42 0.18
C SER A 20 0.68 2.51 -0.47
N PRO A 21 0.91 3.81 -0.18
CA PRO A 21 0.05 4.87 -0.69
C PRO A 21 0.17 5.00 -2.20
N THR A 22 -0.87 5.51 -2.86
CA THR A 22 -0.86 5.75 -4.31
C THR A 22 0.40 6.52 -4.73
N GLY A 23 1.16 5.99 -5.70
CA GLY A 23 2.45 6.48 -6.19
C GLY A 23 3.68 5.99 -5.42
N PHE A 24 3.52 5.21 -4.35
CA PHE A 24 4.59 4.66 -3.51
C PHE A 24 4.32 3.19 -3.11
N GLU A 25 3.76 2.40 -4.01
CA GLU A 25 3.22 1.05 -3.74
C GLU A 25 4.28 -0.06 -3.63
N SER A 26 5.53 0.24 -4.01
CA SER A 26 6.60 -0.75 -4.20
C SER A 26 6.85 -1.67 -2.99
N THR A 27 6.70 -1.15 -1.77
CA THR A 27 6.86 -1.91 -0.52
C THR A 27 5.75 -2.93 -0.34
N GLY A 28 4.50 -2.54 -0.63
CA GLY A 28 3.34 -3.43 -0.60
C GLY A 28 3.45 -4.51 -1.67
N GLN A 29 3.70 -4.10 -2.92
CA GLN A 29 3.89 -5.01 -4.04
C GLN A 29 4.99 -6.05 -3.78
N LYS A 30 6.11 -5.64 -3.16
CA LYS A 30 7.18 -6.57 -2.77
C LYS A 30 6.69 -7.60 -1.74
N LEU A 31 5.99 -7.17 -0.69
CA LEU A 31 5.49 -8.08 0.35
C LEU A 31 4.48 -9.09 -0.23
N TRP A 32 3.58 -8.61 -1.09
CA TRP A 32 2.63 -9.46 -1.82
C TRP A 32 3.34 -10.48 -2.72
N LEU A 33 4.34 -10.04 -3.49
CA LEU A 33 5.08 -10.90 -4.39
C LEU A 33 5.86 -11.99 -3.63
N GLU A 34 6.55 -11.63 -2.54
CA GLU A 34 7.27 -12.59 -1.70
C GLU A 34 6.32 -13.67 -1.12
N TYR A 35 5.11 -13.29 -0.73
CA TYR A 35 4.09 -14.24 -0.29
C TYR A 35 3.61 -15.16 -1.43
N LEU A 36 3.50 -14.62 -2.65
CA LEU A 36 3.05 -15.39 -3.81
C LEU A 36 4.10 -16.30 -4.42
N ARG A 37 5.40 -16.05 -4.20
CA ARG A 37 6.50 -16.79 -4.84
C ARG A 37 6.35 -18.33 -4.84
N PRO A 38 5.91 -18.99 -3.75
CA PRO A 38 5.75 -20.45 -3.75
C PRO A 38 4.65 -20.98 -4.67
N TYR A 39 3.76 -20.11 -5.15
CA TYR A 39 2.55 -20.45 -5.90
C TYR A 39 2.59 -20.02 -7.38
N ILE A 40 3.67 -19.40 -7.83
CA ILE A 40 3.82 -18.85 -9.18
C ILE A 40 5.08 -19.40 -9.85
N ASP A 41 5.05 -19.52 -11.19
CA ASP A 41 6.17 -20.05 -11.98
C ASP A 41 7.14 -18.94 -12.43
N ASP A 42 6.63 -17.74 -12.67
CA ASP A 42 7.40 -16.55 -13.07
C ASP A 42 6.76 -15.28 -12.48
N TRP A 43 7.50 -14.19 -12.45
CA TRP A 43 6.98 -12.88 -12.05
C TRP A 43 7.69 -11.76 -12.79
N LYS A 44 6.96 -10.66 -13.01
CA LYS A 44 7.48 -9.50 -13.73
C LYS A 44 6.96 -8.20 -13.13
N ILE A 45 7.61 -7.12 -13.50
CA ILE A 45 7.17 -5.76 -13.26
C ILE A 45 7.02 -5.11 -14.63
N ASP A 46 5.89 -4.44 -14.86
CA ASP A 46 5.69 -3.67 -16.09
C ASP A 46 6.34 -2.28 -16.02
N ASN A 47 6.29 -1.52 -17.12
CA ASN A 47 6.87 -0.17 -17.17
C ASN A 47 6.14 0.84 -16.26
N TYR A 48 4.93 0.52 -15.80
CA TYR A 48 4.15 1.35 -14.89
C TYR A 48 4.45 1.03 -13.41
N GLY A 49 5.21 -0.03 -13.14
CA GLY A 49 5.54 -0.48 -11.79
C GLY A 49 4.57 -1.52 -11.24
N THR A 50 3.62 -2.03 -12.03
CA THR A 50 2.73 -3.10 -11.60
C THR A 50 3.51 -4.41 -11.48
N ALA A 51 3.53 -4.99 -10.28
CA ALA A 51 4.06 -6.34 -10.05
C ALA A 51 2.98 -7.39 -10.33
N TYR A 52 3.32 -8.45 -11.07
CA TYR A 52 2.40 -9.56 -11.32
C TYR A 52 3.12 -10.91 -11.36
N GLY A 53 2.44 -11.94 -10.88
CA GLY A 53 2.87 -13.34 -10.95
C GLY A 53 2.23 -14.06 -12.13
N ILE A 54 2.91 -15.07 -12.65
CA ILE A 54 2.49 -15.87 -13.80
C ILE A 54 2.46 -17.34 -13.37
N ILE A 55 1.36 -18.02 -13.67
CA ILE A 55 1.21 -19.46 -13.54
C ILE A 55 1.04 -20.05 -14.95
N ASN A 56 1.74 -21.15 -15.24
CA ASN A 56 1.75 -21.86 -16.51
C ASN A 56 2.11 -20.93 -17.71
N PRO A 57 3.34 -20.40 -17.78
CA PRO A 57 3.75 -19.51 -18.86
C PRO A 57 3.74 -20.21 -20.23
N GLY A 58 3.56 -19.43 -21.30
CA GLY A 58 3.66 -19.92 -22.68
C GLY A 58 2.35 -20.41 -23.32
N GLN A 59 1.22 -20.33 -22.61
CA GLN A 59 -0.07 -20.72 -23.16
C GLN A 59 -0.67 -19.67 -24.11
N PRO A 60 -1.41 -20.09 -25.16
CA PRO A 60 -2.02 -19.19 -26.14
C PRO A 60 -3.19 -18.38 -25.55
N PHE A 61 -3.91 -18.93 -24.58
CA PHE A 61 -4.98 -18.26 -23.87
C PHE A 61 -4.52 -17.85 -22.47
N LYS A 62 -4.88 -16.64 -22.04
CA LYS A 62 -4.45 -16.05 -20.76
C LYS A 62 -5.64 -15.46 -20.02
N VAL A 63 -5.65 -15.64 -18.71
CA VAL A 63 -6.60 -15.01 -17.78
C VAL A 63 -5.80 -14.11 -16.84
N VAL A 64 -6.34 -12.92 -16.57
CA VAL A 64 -5.75 -11.97 -15.63
C VAL A 64 -6.74 -11.78 -14.49
N ILE A 65 -6.24 -11.87 -13.26
CA ILE A 65 -6.95 -11.48 -12.05
C ILE A 65 -6.16 -10.32 -11.47
N GLU A 66 -6.79 -9.15 -11.39
CA GLU A 66 -6.15 -7.93 -10.93
C GLU A 66 -6.76 -7.42 -9.63
N GLY A 67 -5.94 -6.70 -8.86
CA GLY A 67 -6.33 -6.03 -7.64
C GLY A 67 -5.45 -4.81 -7.43
N HIS A 68 -6.01 -3.80 -6.77
CA HIS A 68 -5.31 -2.57 -6.44
C HIS A 68 -4.44 -2.77 -5.19
N ALA A 69 -3.16 -2.40 -5.30
CA ALA A 69 -2.20 -2.46 -4.18
C ALA A 69 -2.10 -1.13 -3.43
N ASP A 70 -2.65 -0.06 -3.98
CA ASP A 70 -2.58 1.27 -3.42
C ASP A 70 -3.58 1.48 -2.28
N GLU A 71 -3.21 2.33 -1.33
CA GLU A 71 -4.07 2.78 -0.24
C GLU A 71 -4.27 4.30 -0.26
N ILE A 72 -5.41 4.72 0.30
CA ILE A 72 -5.76 6.13 0.46
C ILE A 72 -4.78 6.78 1.45
N SER A 73 -4.31 7.98 1.11
CA SER A 73 -3.35 8.71 1.92
C SER A 73 -3.45 10.24 1.74
N TRP A 74 -2.46 10.96 2.25
CA TRP A 74 -2.38 12.41 2.22
C TRP A 74 -0.95 12.85 1.94
N PHE A 75 -0.77 13.91 1.15
CA PHE A 75 0.53 14.56 0.95
C PHE A 75 0.65 15.81 1.80
N VAL A 76 1.86 16.07 2.31
CA VAL A 76 2.20 17.35 2.94
C VAL A 76 2.11 18.45 1.88
N ASN A 77 1.30 19.46 2.15
CA ASN A 77 1.11 20.64 1.30
C ASN A 77 2.02 21.78 1.75
N TYR A 78 1.90 22.18 3.01
CA TYR A 78 2.74 23.20 3.63
C TYR A 78 2.81 22.98 5.16
N ILE A 79 3.78 23.66 5.78
CA ILE A 79 3.97 23.68 7.23
C ILE A 79 3.78 25.13 7.68
N THR A 80 2.95 25.34 8.71
CA THR A 80 2.72 26.69 9.27
C THR A 80 3.92 27.15 10.12
N ASP A 81 3.97 28.44 10.42
CA ASP A 81 4.98 29.01 11.32
C ASP A 81 4.88 28.45 12.75
N ASP A 82 3.68 28.01 13.16
CA ASP A 82 3.43 27.32 14.44
C ASP A 82 3.82 25.84 14.41
N GLY A 83 4.26 25.32 13.27
CA GLY A 83 4.73 23.94 13.09
C GLY A 83 3.63 22.92 12.77
N PHE A 84 2.42 23.35 12.42
CA PHE A 84 1.36 22.45 11.97
C PHE A 84 1.55 22.02 10.52
N ILE A 85 1.22 20.78 10.21
CA ILE A 85 1.33 20.21 8.86
C ILE A 85 -0.06 20.24 8.22
N HIS A 86 -0.21 21.01 7.14
CA HIS A 86 -1.39 20.94 6.29
C HIS A 86 -1.17 19.95 5.16
N VAL A 87 -2.21 19.21 4.83
CA VAL A 87 -2.18 18.15 3.85
C VAL A 87 -3.18 18.35 2.72
N ILE A 88 -2.90 17.71 1.59
CA ILE A 88 -3.83 17.55 0.46
C ILE A 88 -4.07 16.06 0.23
N ARG A 89 -5.26 15.72 -0.27
CA ARG A 89 -5.67 14.32 -0.47
C ARG A 89 -4.79 13.62 -1.50
N ASN A 90 -4.46 12.36 -1.23
CA ASN A 90 -3.91 11.42 -2.21
C ASN A 90 -4.87 10.22 -2.30
N GLY A 91 -5.76 10.27 -3.30
CA GLY A 91 -6.91 9.38 -3.41
C GLY A 91 -8.21 9.99 -2.87
N GLY A 92 -9.31 9.24 -2.99
CA GLY A 92 -10.65 9.68 -2.60
C GLY A 92 -10.93 9.49 -1.11
N SER A 93 -10.45 10.39 -0.26
CA SER A 93 -10.79 10.42 1.16
C SER A 93 -11.86 11.46 1.51
N ASP A 94 -12.74 11.09 2.43
CA ASP A 94 -13.58 12.04 3.17
C ASP A 94 -12.75 12.64 4.31
N PHE A 95 -12.65 13.98 4.35
CA PHE A 95 -11.90 14.66 5.40
C PHE A 95 -12.63 14.61 6.76
N GLN A 96 -13.94 14.35 6.78
CA GLN A 96 -14.73 14.31 8.02
C GLN A 96 -14.34 13.13 8.94
N ILE A 97 -13.74 12.07 8.39
CA ILE A 97 -13.29 10.91 9.17
C ILE A 97 -11.82 11.01 9.62
N ALA A 98 -11.09 12.03 9.15
CA ALA A 98 -9.68 12.22 9.49
C ALA A 98 -9.41 12.65 10.94
N PRO A 99 -10.24 13.48 11.59
CA PRO A 99 -9.96 14.00 12.93
C PRO A 99 -9.70 12.90 13.95
N SER A 100 -8.71 13.11 14.82
CA SER A 100 -8.27 12.16 15.84
C SER A 100 -7.69 10.85 15.31
N MET A 101 -7.49 10.70 14.00
CA MET A 101 -6.79 9.54 13.45
C MET A 101 -5.28 9.66 13.66
N ARG A 102 -4.66 8.57 14.10
CA ARG A 102 -3.21 8.44 14.20
C ARG A 102 -2.62 8.19 12.83
N VAL A 103 -1.51 8.85 12.54
CA VAL A 103 -0.85 8.75 11.24
C VAL A 103 0.65 8.58 11.37
N TRP A 104 1.26 8.10 10.30
CA TRP A 104 2.70 8.17 10.08
C TRP A 104 3.00 9.23 9.03
N VAL A 105 3.87 10.18 9.36
CA VAL A 105 4.45 11.12 8.40
C VAL A 105 5.73 10.51 7.87
N HIS A 106 5.75 10.20 6.57
CA HIS A 106 6.88 9.57 5.90
C HIS A 106 7.90 10.63 5.43
N LEU A 107 9.17 10.44 5.78
CA LEU A 107 10.26 11.34 5.41
C LEU A 107 11.03 10.77 4.21
N ARG A 108 11.65 11.66 3.43
CA ARG A 108 12.47 11.28 2.25
C ARG A 108 13.64 10.35 2.58
N ASN A 109 14.13 10.36 3.82
CA ASN A 109 15.21 9.49 4.29
C ASN A 109 14.71 8.11 4.77
N GLY A 110 13.45 7.77 4.53
CA GLY A 110 12.85 6.49 4.91
C GLY A 110 12.41 6.39 6.38
N LYS A 111 12.63 7.43 7.19
CA LYS A 111 12.12 7.49 8.56
C LYS A 111 10.65 7.88 8.58
N ARG A 112 9.97 7.59 9.70
CA ARG A 112 8.59 7.98 9.96
C ARG A 112 8.47 8.70 11.30
N ILE A 113 7.58 9.69 11.36
CA ILE A 113 7.23 10.42 12.57
C ILE A 113 5.75 10.15 12.87
N ALA A 114 5.42 9.86 14.13
CA ALA A 114 4.03 9.71 14.53
C ALA A 114 3.33 11.07 14.53
N GLY A 115 2.10 11.11 14.02
CA GLY A 115 1.24 12.29 14.03
C GLY A 115 -0.19 11.96 14.45
N LEU A 116 -0.96 13.01 14.69
CA LEU A 116 -2.39 12.93 14.96
C LEU A 116 -3.07 14.00 14.11
N PHE A 117 -4.13 13.63 13.40
CA PHE A 117 -4.96 14.61 12.73
C PHE A 117 -5.71 15.46 13.76
N GLY A 118 -5.48 16.77 13.69
CA GLY A 118 -6.28 17.76 14.40
C GLY A 118 -7.60 18.06 13.70
N TRP A 119 -8.32 19.03 14.27
CA TRP A 119 -9.51 19.65 13.71
C TRP A 119 -9.54 21.09 14.22
N PRO A 120 -9.83 22.11 13.40
CA PRO A 120 -9.81 22.20 11.92
C PRO A 120 -8.40 22.40 11.33
#